data_AF-A0A936U4K9-F1
#
_entry.id   AF-A0A936U4K9-F1
#
_cell.length_a   1.000
_cell.length_b   1.000
_cell.length_c   1.000
_cell.angle_alpha   90.00
_cell.angle_beta   90.00
_cell.angle_gamma   90.00
#
_symmetry.space_group_name_H-M   'P 1'
#
loop_
_entity.id
_entity.type
_entity.pdbx_description
1 polymer ?
#
loop_
_entity_poly.entity_id
_entity_poly.type
_entity_poly.pdbx_seq_one_letter_code
_entity_poly.pdbx_strand_id
1 'polypeptide(L)'
;MTYFHLLAHRELAIRVLTNGRRPGGDAPAADVPVLTFIMRSSMKIDAEGANRSLNALTQVIWDVNQRLADGRPYLCGDRFTAADLTFASLIYPVLWTPELTKTGPSVAELPAAFSQQIQAWRQTPAGAFGLRLYAQDRRRSAWGPS
;
A
#
# COMPACT_ATOMS: atom_id res chain seq x y z
N MET A 1 -14.98 -4.87 -2.07
CA MET A 1 -14.94 -5.58 -3.38
C MET A 1 -13.59 -5.52 -4.12
N THR A 2 -12.61 -4.68 -3.76
CA THR A 2 -11.43 -4.46 -4.63
C THR A 2 -10.22 -5.40 -4.40
N TYR A 3 -10.01 -5.92 -3.18
CA TYR A 3 -8.91 -6.84 -2.87
C TYR A 3 -9.18 -8.29 -3.31
N PHE A 4 -10.46 -8.69 -3.33
CA PHE A 4 -10.91 -9.99 -3.82
C PHE A 4 -10.58 -10.19 -5.30
N HIS A 5 -10.64 -9.13 -6.13
CA HIS A 5 -10.25 -9.21 -7.54
C HIS A 5 -8.73 -9.28 -7.73
N LEU A 6 -7.94 -8.60 -6.90
CA LEU A 6 -6.47 -8.71 -6.92
C LEU A 6 -6.01 -10.15 -6.64
N LEU A 7 -6.73 -10.85 -5.77
CA LEU A 7 -6.50 -12.26 -5.41
C LEU A 7 -7.35 -13.26 -6.19
N ALA A 8 -8.23 -12.83 -7.09
CA ALA A 8 -8.84 -13.70 -8.10
C ALA A 8 -7.96 -13.76 -9.36
N HIS A 9 -7.17 -12.73 -9.64
CA HIS A 9 -6.21 -12.71 -10.75
C HIS A 9 -4.86 -13.28 -10.32
N ARG A 10 -4.79 -14.62 -10.29
CA ARG A 10 -3.58 -15.47 -10.11
C ARG A 10 -2.32 -14.88 -10.74
N GLU A 11 -2.42 -14.31 -11.94
CA GLU A 11 -1.26 -13.86 -12.72
C GLU A 11 -0.67 -12.52 -12.26
N LEU A 12 -1.49 -11.61 -11.70
CA LEU A 12 -1.02 -10.30 -11.20
C LEU A 12 -0.41 -10.40 -9.80
N ALA A 13 -0.98 -11.25 -8.94
CA ALA A 13 -0.36 -11.60 -7.66
C ALA A 13 1.02 -12.25 -7.86
N ILE A 14 1.13 -13.17 -8.83
CA ILE A 14 2.39 -13.77 -9.28
C ILE A 14 3.34 -12.67 -9.77
N ARG A 15 2.90 -11.72 -10.62
CA ARG A 15 3.76 -10.66 -11.17
C ARG A 15 4.27 -9.66 -10.14
N VAL A 16 3.45 -9.25 -9.17
CA VAL A 16 3.85 -8.31 -8.11
C VAL A 16 4.81 -8.99 -7.12
N LEU A 17 4.58 -10.26 -6.80
CA LEU A 17 5.47 -11.05 -5.94
C LEU A 17 6.76 -11.47 -6.67
N THR A 18 6.74 -11.66 -8.00
CA THR A 18 7.96 -11.91 -8.80
C THR A 18 8.77 -10.67 -9.10
N ASN A 19 8.14 -9.52 -9.34
CA ASN A 19 8.86 -8.36 -9.85
C ASN A 19 9.71 -7.63 -8.80
N GLY A 20 9.66 -8.06 -7.54
CA GLY A 20 10.66 -7.69 -6.53
C GLY A 20 12.06 -8.27 -6.79
N ARG A 21 12.28 -8.98 -7.91
CA ARG A 21 13.55 -9.58 -8.28
C ARG A 21 14.47 -8.52 -8.90
N ARG A 22 15.58 -8.21 -8.19
CA ARG A 22 16.73 -7.48 -8.75
C ARG A 22 17.12 -8.07 -10.11
N PRO A 23 17.56 -7.26 -11.09
CA PRO A 23 18.10 -7.80 -12.33
C PRO A 23 19.39 -8.57 -11.98
N GLY A 24 19.42 -9.90 -12.21
CA GLY A 24 20.63 -10.72 -12.09
C GLY A 24 20.60 -11.95 -11.16
N GLY A 25 19.44 -12.54 -10.86
CA GLY A 25 19.38 -13.79 -10.10
C GLY A 25 18.46 -14.82 -10.74
N ASP A 26 19.02 -15.76 -11.49
CA ASP A 26 18.30 -16.81 -12.22
C ASP A 26 17.62 -17.79 -11.24
N ALA A 27 16.30 -17.66 -11.05
CA ALA A 27 15.50 -18.83 -10.72
C ALA A 27 14.35 -18.90 -11.72
N PRO A 28 14.00 -20.10 -12.18
CA PRO A 28 13.05 -20.28 -13.26
C PRO A 28 11.66 -19.76 -12.84
N ALA A 29 10.95 -19.13 -13.79
CA ALA A 29 9.60 -18.59 -13.63
C ALA A 29 8.54 -19.61 -13.16
N ALA A 30 8.90 -20.90 -13.05
CA ALA A 30 8.06 -22.00 -12.62
C ALA A 30 7.76 -22.02 -11.09
N ASP A 31 8.53 -21.32 -10.26
CA ASP A 31 8.43 -21.43 -8.79
C ASP A 31 7.36 -20.52 -8.15
N VAL A 32 6.85 -19.56 -8.91
CA VAL A 32 6.02 -18.47 -8.39
C VAL A 32 4.54 -18.83 -8.26
N PRO A 33 3.93 -19.61 -9.17
CA PRO A 33 2.59 -20.13 -8.95
C PRO A 33 2.50 -20.97 -7.67
N VAL A 34 3.56 -21.74 -7.37
CA VAL A 34 3.67 -22.56 -6.16
C VAL A 34 3.78 -21.69 -4.92
N LEU A 35 4.64 -20.67 -4.92
CA LEU A 35 4.74 -19.71 -3.81
C LEU A 35 3.43 -18.96 -3.57
N THR A 36 2.74 -18.53 -4.63
CA THR A 36 1.45 -17.82 -4.54
C THR A 36 0.33 -18.73 -4.05
N PHE A 37 0.35 -20.01 -4.44
CA PHE A 37 -0.58 -21.03 -3.95
C PHE A 37 -0.33 -21.34 -2.47
N ILE A 38 0.92 -21.48 -2.06
CA ILE A 38 1.32 -21.66 -0.66
C ILE A 38 0.93 -20.44 0.17
N MET A 39 1.16 -19.22 -0.31
CA MET A 39 0.75 -17.97 0.35
C MET A 39 -0.77 -17.86 0.51
N ARG A 40 -1.56 -18.22 -0.51
CA ARG A 40 -3.03 -18.24 -0.42
C ARG A 40 -3.52 -19.27 0.59
N SER A 41 -2.89 -20.44 0.62
CA SER A 41 -3.27 -21.56 1.48
C SER A 41 -2.80 -21.36 2.94
N SER A 42 -1.63 -20.72 3.15
CA SER A 42 -1.06 -20.48 4.47
C SER A 42 -1.55 -19.18 5.13
N MET A 43 -1.86 -18.13 4.35
CA MET A 43 -2.38 -16.86 4.88
C MET A 43 -3.91 -16.81 5.01
N LYS A 44 -4.63 -17.91 4.71
CA LYS A 44 -6.10 -17.98 4.71
C LYS A 44 -6.71 -16.77 4.00
N ILE A 45 -6.33 -16.58 2.74
CA ILE A 45 -6.90 -15.51 1.92
C ILE A 45 -8.31 -15.94 1.49
N ASP A 46 -9.25 -15.90 2.43
CA ASP A 46 -10.67 -16.06 2.19
C ASP A 46 -11.31 -14.70 1.88
N ALA A 47 -12.41 -14.72 1.12
CA ALA A 47 -13.12 -13.51 0.70
C ALA A 47 -13.60 -12.68 1.91
N GLU A 48 -13.93 -13.36 3.01
CA GLU A 48 -14.40 -12.73 4.24
C GLU A 48 -13.29 -11.94 4.93
N GLY A 49 -12.08 -12.47 5.00
CA GLY A 49 -10.89 -11.87 5.61
C GLY A 49 -10.41 -10.68 4.80
N ALA A 50 -10.45 -10.77 3.47
CA ALA A 50 -10.24 -9.61 2.61
C ALA A 50 -11.28 -8.51 2.88
N ASN A 51 -12.55 -8.87 3.08
CA ASN A 51 -13.60 -7.92 3.38
C ASN A 51 -13.45 -7.31 4.78
N ARG A 52 -13.08 -8.11 5.79
CA ARG A 52 -12.77 -7.63 7.15
C ARG A 52 -11.62 -6.62 7.14
N SER A 53 -10.53 -6.93 6.45
CA SER A 53 -9.38 -6.01 6.31
C SER A 53 -9.75 -4.73 5.57
N LEU A 54 -10.57 -4.80 4.52
CA LEU A 54 -11.06 -3.62 3.83
C LEU A 54 -11.95 -2.76 4.71
N ASN A 55 -12.85 -3.37 5.48
CA ASN A 55 -13.68 -2.64 6.43
C ASN A 55 -12.83 -1.95 7.50
N ALA A 56 -11.85 -2.66 8.06
CA ALA A 56 -10.91 -2.09 9.03
C ALA A 56 -10.12 -0.92 8.44
N LEU A 57 -9.60 -1.06 7.23
CA LEU A 57 -8.90 0.01 6.52
C LEU A 57 -9.81 1.23 6.30
N THR A 58 -11.05 1.02 5.85
CA THR A 58 -12.01 2.10 5.65
C THR A 58 -12.31 2.83 6.96
N GLN A 59 -12.46 2.11 8.08
CA GLN A 59 -12.64 2.72 9.39
C GLN A 59 -11.42 3.54 9.81
N VAL A 60 -10.20 3.00 9.64
CA VAL A 60 -8.96 3.74 9.95
C VAL A 60 -8.83 5.01 9.09
N ILE A 61 -9.13 4.94 7.80
CA ILE A 61 -9.14 6.12 6.92
C ILE A 61 -10.16 7.16 7.42
N TRP A 62 -11.35 6.71 7.82
CA TRP A 62 -12.37 7.59 8.37
C TRP A 62 -11.93 8.24 9.69
N ASP A 63 -11.41 7.47 10.64
CA ASP A 63 -10.91 7.98 11.92
C ASP A 63 -9.81 9.02 11.74
N VAL A 64 -8.87 8.76 10.83
CA VAL A 64 -7.78 9.69 10.52
C VAL A 64 -8.31 10.94 9.83
N ASN A 65 -9.27 10.82 8.91
CA ASN A 65 -9.93 11.98 8.32
C ASN A 65 -10.58 12.87 9.38
N GLN A 66 -11.31 12.28 10.33
CA GLN A 66 -11.94 13.02 11.43
C GLN A 66 -10.90 13.71 12.32
N ARG A 67 -9.83 13.00 12.67
CA ARG A 67 -8.73 13.56 13.46
C ARG A 67 -8.02 14.72 12.78
N LEU A 68 -7.94 14.72 11.45
CA LEU A 68 -7.29 15.77 10.67
C LEU A 68 -8.25 16.89 10.22
N ALA A 69 -9.54 16.79 10.56
CA ALA A 69 -10.57 17.71 10.08
C ALA A 69 -10.38 19.16 10.57
N ASP A 70 -9.69 19.35 11.69
CA ASP A 70 -9.34 20.67 12.23
C ASP A 70 -8.08 21.28 11.58
N GLY A 71 -7.48 20.60 10.60
CA GLY A 71 -6.32 21.08 9.87
C GLY A 71 -4.99 20.90 10.61
N ARG A 72 -4.97 20.17 11.74
CA ARG A 72 -3.73 19.88 12.48
C ARG A 72 -2.65 19.24 11.60
N PRO A 73 -1.37 19.52 11.88
CA PRO A 73 -0.30 18.99 11.04
C PRO A 73 0.04 17.52 11.31
N TYR A 74 -0.30 16.94 12.47
CA TYR A 74 -0.02 15.55 12.85
C TYR A 74 -1.19 14.93 13.63
N LEU A 75 -1.25 13.60 13.73
CA LEU A 75 -2.35 12.87 14.39
C LEU A 75 -2.52 13.27 15.86
N CYS A 76 -1.42 13.56 16.55
CA CYS A 76 -1.39 13.96 17.95
C CYS A 76 -1.29 15.49 18.16
N GLY A 77 -1.61 16.30 17.14
CA GLY A 77 -1.57 17.77 17.20
C GLY A 77 -0.38 18.34 16.42
N ASP A 78 0.48 19.12 17.09
CA ASP A 78 1.50 19.93 16.41
C ASP A 78 2.87 19.27 16.27
N ARG A 79 3.07 18.09 16.85
CA ARG A 79 4.35 17.36 16.81
C ARG A 79 4.19 16.00 16.15
N PHE A 80 5.20 15.62 15.38
CA PHE A 80 5.32 14.27 14.83
C PHE A 80 5.59 13.26 15.95
N THR A 81 4.92 12.12 15.89
CA THR A 81 4.95 11.06 16.91
C THR A 81 5.04 9.68 16.29
N ALA A 82 5.15 8.65 17.14
CA ALA A 82 5.06 7.26 16.73
C ALA A 82 3.73 6.93 16.01
N ALA A 83 2.63 7.63 16.32
CA ALA A 83 1.35 7.42 15.65
C ALA A 83 1.43 7.81 14.16
N ASP A 84 2.07 8.94 13.87
CA ASP A 84 2.26 9.44 12.51
C ASP A 84 3.15 8.51 11.69
N LEU A 85 4.26 8.07 12.27
CA LEU A 85 5.16 7.10 11.66
C LEU A 85 4.44 5.79 11.37
N THR A 86 3.73 5.25 12.36
CA THR A 86 2.97 3.99 12.23
C THR A 86 1.95 4.09 11.12
N PHE A 87 1.14 5.16 11.11
CA PHE A 87 0.17 5.38 10.05
C PHE A 87 0.83 5.47 8.68
N ALA A 88 1.88 6.28 8.54
CA ALA A 88 2.60 6.47 7.28
C ALA A 88 3.19 5.14 6.76
N SER A 89 3.82 4.34 7.62
CA SER A 89 4.40 3.05 7.25
C SER A 89 3.33 2.05 6.80
N LEU A 90 2.16 2.02 7.43
CA LEU A 90 1.11 1.07 7.13
C LEU A 90 0.26 1.47 5.91
N ILE A 91 0.03 2.77 5.71
CA ILE A 91 -0.79 3.25 4.59
C ILE A 91 0.00 3.29 3.27
N TYR A 92 1.33 3.33 3.34
CA TYR A 92 2.23 3.38 2.18
C TYR A 92 1.93 2.33 1.09
N PRO A 93 1.86 1.01 1.40
CA PRO A 93 1.52 -0.01 0.39
C PRO A 93 0.09 0.10 -0.15
N VAL A 94 -0.85 0.62 0.66
CA VAL A 94 -2.25 0.82 0.25
C VAL A 94 -2.36 1.92 -0.80
N LEU A 95 -1.56 2.98 -0.67
CA LEU A 95 -1.57 4.11 -1.60
C LEU A 95 -0.75 3.85 -2.87
N TRP A 96 -0.10 2.69 -3.01
CA TRP A 96 0.69 2.30 -4.19
C TRP A 96 1.66 3.39 -4.66
N THR A 97 2.40 3.93 -3.72
CA THR A 97 3.28 5.11 -3.89
C THR A 97 4.31 4.98 -5.03
N PRO A 98 4.90 6.11 -5.47
CA PRO A 98 5.80 6.11 -6.63
C PRO A 98 6.96 5.11 -6.55
N GLU A 99 7.51 4.80 -5.37
CA GLU A 99 8.63 3.84 -5.31
C GLU A 99 8.21 2.39 -5.38
N LEU A 100 6.98 2.06 -4.98
CA LEU A 100 6.40 0.77 -5.31
C LEU A 100 6.23 0.63 -6.83
N THR A 101 5.92 1.73 -7.53
CA THR A 101 5.88 1.72 -9.01
C THR A 101 7.26 1.69 -9.68
N LYS A 102 8.37 1.97 -8.97
CA LYS A 102 9.73 1.84 -9.54
C LYS A 102 10.15 0.38 -9.71
N THR A 103 9.59 -0.51 -8.89
CA THR A 103 9.92 -1.95 -8.84
C THR A 103 8.72 -2.84 -9.18
N GLY A 104 7.55 -2.25 -9.42
CA GLY A 104 6.30 -2.93 -9.76
C GLY A 104 5.54 -2.20 -10.87
N PRO A 105 4.33 -2.66 -11.23
CA PRO A 105 3.51 -1.97 -12.23
C PRO A 105 3.11 -0.57 -11.75
N SER A 106 3.06 0.37 -12.68
CA SER A 106 2.46 1.68 -12.47
C SER A 106 0.98 1.56 -12.14
N VAL A 107 0.41 2.59 -11.49
CA VAL A 107 -1.02 2.61 -11.13
C VAL A 107 -1.92 2.49 -12.36
N ALA A 108 -1.48 3.00 -13.51
CA ALA A 108 -2.23 2.92 -14.77
C ALA A 108 -2.27 1.51 -15.37
N GLU A 109 -1.29 0.66 -15.03
CA GLU A 109 -1.21 -0.73 -15.48
C GLU A 109 -1.99 -1.70 -14.57
N LEU A 110 -2.53 -1.20 -13.46
CA LEU A 110 -3.40 -1.97 -12.57
C LEU A 110 -4.83 -2.07 -13.14
N PRO A 111 -5.59 -3.11 -12.78
CA PRO A 111 -7.01 -3.19 -13.12
C PRO A 111 -7.77 -1.91 -12.75
N ALA A 112 -8.65 -1.44 -13.64
CA ALA A 112 -9.31 -0.14 -13.51
C ALA A 112 -9.99 0.09 -12.15
N ALA A 113 -10.68 -0.93 -11.61
CA ALA A 113 -11.32 -0.83 -10.31
C ALA A 113 -10.32 -0.61 -9.16
N PHE A 114 -9.11 -1.17 -9.28
CA PHE A 114 -8.08 -1.02 -8.26
C PHE A 114 -7.36 0.33 -8.37
N SER A 115 -7.04 0.76 -9.59
CA SER A 115 -6.44 2.08 -9.80
C SER A 115 -7.39 3.19 -9.36
N GLN A 116 -8.68 3.10 -9.67
CA GLN A 116 -9.71 4.03 -9.17
C GLN A 116 -9.77 4.07 -7.64
N GLN A 117 -9.74 2.90 -6.99
CA GLN A 117 -9.77 2.83 -5.53
C GLN A 117 -8.53 3.47 -4.89
N ILE A 118 -7.34 3.22 -5.44
CA ILE A 118 -6.09 3.85 -5.00
C ILE A 118 -6.20 5.38 -5.13
N GLN A 119 -6.69 5.86 -6.26
CA GLN A 119 -6.86 7.31 -6.47
C GLN A 119 -7.88 7.91 -5.48
N ALA A 120 -8.99 7.22 -5.23
CA ALA A 120 -9.98 7.64 -4.24
C ALA A 120 -9.35 7.74 -2.83
N TRP A 121 -8.58 6.75 -2.40
CA TRP A 121 -7.88 6.82 -1.11
C TRP A 121 -6.86 7.95 -1.05
N ARG A 122 -6.09 8.18 -2.12
CA ARG A 122 -5.12 9.29 -2.20
C ARG A 122 -5.77 10.66 -2.08
N GLN A 123 -7.01 10.81 -2.53
CA GLN A 123 -7.77 12.07 -2.46
C GLN A 123 -8.39 12.32 -1.07
N THR A 124 -8.40 11.33 -0.17
CA THR A 124 -8.84 11.56 1.21
C THR A 124 -7.81 12.38 2.01
N PRO A 125 -8.22 13.13 3.06
CA PRO A 125 -7.29 13.77 3.98
C PRO A 125 -6.23 12.81 4.54
N ALA A 126 -6.63 11.60 4.93
CA ALA A 126 -5.74 10.55 5.42
C ALA A 126 -4.72 10.09 4.37
N GLY A 127 -5.15 9.90 3.13
CA GLY A 127 -4.27 9.53 2.02
C GLY A 127 -3.27 10.63 1.68
N ALA A 128 -3.75 11.87 1.55
CA ALA A 128 -2.90 13.04 1.32
C ALA A 128 -1.90 13.24 2.47
N PHE A 129 -2.34 13.04 3.70
CA PHE A 129 -1.50 13.09 4.90
C PHE A 129 -0.38 12.06 4.85
N GLY A 130 -0.69 10.80 4.53
CA GLY A 130 0.31 9.72 4.38
C GLY A 130 1.34 10.02 3.29
N LEU A 131 0.89 10.47 2.11
CA LEU A 131 1.77 10.86 1.02
C LEU A 131 2.70 12.03 1.41
N ARG A 132 2.16 13.02 2.13
CA ARG A 132 2.93 14.17 2.61
C ARG A 132 4.01 13.76 3.62
N LEU A 133 3.67 12.93 4.61
CA LEU A 133 4.64 12.46 5.61
C LEU A 133 5.80 11.70 4.96
N TYR A 134 5.46 10.82 4.01
CA TYR A 134 6.46 10.06 3.27
C TYR A 134 7.36 10.97 2.40
N ALA A 135 6.78 11.97 1.73
CA ALA A 135 7.56 12.94 0.95
C ALA A 135 8.51 13.78 1.83
N GLN A 136 8.11 14.11 3.07
CA GLN A 136 8.95 14.84 4.02
C GLN A 136 10.12 14.01 4.54
N ASP A 137 9.88 12.75 4.90
CA ASP A 137 10.93 11.83 5.37
C ASP A 137 12.00 11.59 4.28
N ARG A 138 11.56 11.42 3.03
CA ARG A 138 12.43 11.31 1.86
C ARG A 138 13.34 12.53 1.69
N ARG A 139 12.81 13.74 1.86
CA ARG A 139 13.62 14.97 1.77
C ARG A 139 14.69 15.03 2.86
N ARG A 140 14.37 14.56 4.07
CA ARG A 140 15.35 14.48 5.17
C ARG A 140 16.43 13.43 4.89
N SER A 141 16.03 12.26 4.39
CA SER A 141 16.97 11.18 4.05
C SER A 141 17.87 11.52 2.85
N ALA A 142 17.39 12.32 1.89
CA ALA A 142 18.19 12.82 0.77
C ALA A 142 19.19 13.92 1.16
N TRP A 143 19.13 14.42 2.39
CA TRP A 143 20.02 15.45 2.97
C TRP A 143 20.91 14.87 4.10
N GLY A 144 21.29 13.59 4.04
CA GLY A 144 22.35 13.06 4.91
C GLY A 144 23.72 13.53 4.44
N PRO A 145 24.63 14.01 5.33
CA PRO A 145 25.94 14.52 4.91
C PRO A 145 26.80 13.40 4.30
N SER A 146 27.35 13.69 3.12
CA SER A 146 28.49 12.97 2.52
C SER A 146 29.76 13.24 3.32
#